data_AF-A0A255SCZ8-F1
#
_entry.id   AF-A0A255SCZ8-F1
#
_cell.length_a   1.000
_cell.length_b   1.000
_cell.length_c   1.000
_cell.angle_alpha   90.00
_cell.angle_beta   90.00
_cell.angle_gamma   90.00
#
_symmetry.space_group_name_H-M   'P 1'
#
loop_
_entity.id
_entity.type
_entity.pdbx_description
1 polymer ?
#
loop_
_entity_poly.entity_id
_entity_poly.type
_entity_poly.pdbx_seq_one_letter_code
_entity_poly.pdbx_strand_id
1 'polypeptide(L)'
;MSGSAGQLTFKTVNGRTVVSEKVTKVRNTRTKGQQRQRMKWVNIVRMYAGLVPLLKNAFERKAQYHTDYNMFVRANSVAAPVYLTKAESDGGACIAAPYQITQGTLPSISVKGTGDEAVTSINLGGLAIDENTTVKDFAKAVVTNNPEFDYGDQISFYKVLQRLNAETQIPYCAFSASYVVLDKESTAKLWDLVDKVGFAAKEGFLAHGENEGDGVFAWVHSRNDYGKTKVSTQYLIDNNSMLQAYKTDDAFTKACKSYGSSADVFLTPDGNGSVAPVTPAVPDVTPSDGKFEVKLLANPSVGGTVTGAGRYPAGQSVEISASPAEGYQFNRWSDGDTNASRSITLSSNTALTAYFQSDSDTGGQEPGGGGGLEG
;
A
#
# COMPACT_ATOMS: atom_id res chain seq x y z
N MET A 1 19.72 -28.63 -38.61
CA MET A 1 18.42 -28.84 -37.96
C MET A 1 18.08 -27.62 -37.12
N SER A 2 16.80 -27.29 -36.95
CA SER A 2 16.37 -26.20 -36.08
C SER A 2 15.39 -26.74 -35.04
N GLY A 3 15.63 -26.42 -33.78
CA GLY A 3 14.79 -26.83 -32.65
C GLY A 3 14.63 -25.68 -31.66
N SER A 4 13.67 -25.79 -30.75
CA SER A 4 13.46 -24.83 -29.67
C SER A 4 13.23 -25.59 -28.37
N ALA A 5 13.84 -25.09 -27.30
CA ALA A 5 13.60 -25.55 -25.93
C ALA A 5 13.51 -24.30 -25.03
N GLY A 6 12.34 -24.03 -24.48
CA GLY A 6 12.10 -22.84 -23.66
C GLY A 6 12.36 -21.52 -24.39
N GLN A 7 13.14 -20.63 -23.78
CA GLN A 7 13.52 -19.32 -24.34
C GLN A 7 14.62 -19.39 -25.39
N LEU A 8 15.20 -20.57 -25.66
CA LEU A 8 16.33 -20.72 -26.57
C LEU A 8 15.89 -21.36 -27.89
N THR A 9 16.52 -20.88 -28.96
CA THR A 9 16.40 -21.41 -30.33
C THR A 9 17.76 -21.88 -30.80
N PHE A 10 17.77 -23.05 -31.43
CA PHE A 10 18.99 -23.72 -31.88
C PHE A 10 18.98 -23.76 -33.40
N LYS A 11 20.06 -23.29 -34.03
CA LYS A 11 20.26 -23.38 -35.48
C LYS A 11 21.68 -23.82 -35.80
N THR A 12 21.83 -24.83 -36.65
CA THR A 12 23.13 -25.21 -37.19
C THR A 12 23.50 -24.26 -38.34
N VAL A 13 24.63 -23.56 -38.22
CA VAL A 13 25.22 -22.73 -39.30
C VAL A 13 26.66 -23.18 -39.49
N ASN A 14 27.02 -23.57 -40.73
CA ASN A 14 28.38 -24.04 -41.09
C ASN A 14 28.94 -25.12 -40.16
N GLY A 15 28.12 -26.11 -39.77
CA GLY A 15 28.53 -27.22 -38.91
C GLY A 15 28.67 -26.89 -37.42
N ARG A 16 28.41 -25.65 -36.99
CA ARG A 16 28.37 -25.25 -35.57
C ARG A 16 26.94 -24.95 -35.13
N THR A 17 26.59 -25.39 -33.92
CA THR A 17 25.29 -25.08 -33.31
C THR A 17 25.33 -23.67 -32.73
N VAL A 18 24.53 -22.78 -33.28
CA VAL A 18 24.31 -21.43 -32.76
C VAL A 18 23.07 -21.47 -31.88
N VAL A 19 23.22 -21.01 -30.64
CA VAL A 19 22.14 -20.85 -29.66
C VAL A 19 21.78 -19.37 -29.60
N SER A 20 20.52 -19.05 -29.85
CA SER A 20 20.00 -17.68 -29.75
C SER A 20 18.77 -17.64 -28.85
N GLU A 21 18.71 -16.65 -27.98
CA GLU A 21 17.51 -16.37 -27.19
C GLU A 21 16.40 -15.85 -28.11
N LYS A 22 15.17 -16.30 -27.88
CA LYS A 22 14.00 -15.92 -28.68
C LYS A 22 13.67 -14.45 -28.41
N VAL A 23 14.27 -13.55 -29.18
CA VAL A 23 13.96 -12.11 -29.11
C VAL A 23 12.52 -11.90 -29.56
N THR A 24 11.62 -11.79 -28.60
CA THR A 24 10.23 -11.41 -28.86
C THR A 24 10.25 -9.92 -29.21
N LYS A 25 10.32 -9.58 -30.50
CA LYS A 25 10.16 -8.19 -30.95
C LYS A 25 8.77 -7.73 -30.55
N VAL A 26 8.68 -6.96 -29.47
CA VAL A 26 7.44 -6.31 -29.02
C VAL A 26 7.03 -5.33 -30.12
N ARG A 27 6.04 -5.71 -30.92
CA ARG A 27 5.69 -5.02 -32.18
C ARG A 27 4.92 -3.70 -31.98
N ASN A 28 4.87 -3.16 -30.77
CA ASN A 28 4.25 -1.87 -30.50
C ASN A 28 4.75 -1.31 -29.16
N THR A 29 5.82 -0.51 -29.19
CA THR A 29 6.26 0.24 -28.01
C THR A 29 5.21 1.29 -27.72
N ARG A 30 4.25 0.95 -26.85
CA ARG A 30 3.18 1.86 -26.40
C ARG A 30 3.80 3.18 -25.97
N THR A 31 3.16 4.30 -26.29
CA THR A 31 3.68 5.62 -25.87
C THR A 31 3.75 5.70 -24.35
N LYS A 32 4.68 6.51 -23.81
CA LYS A 32 4.82 6.74 -22.36
C LYS A 32 3.48 7.13 -21.71
N GLY A 33 2.64 7.89 -22.42
CA GLY A 33 1.29 8.25 -21.97
C GLY A 33 0.32 7.07 -21.87
N GLN A 34 0.32 6.15 -22.84
CA GLN A 34 -0.49 4.93 -22.81
C GLN A 34 -0.03 3.96 -21.71
N GLN A 35 1.28 3.86 -21.48
CA GLN A 35 1.84 3.09 -20.37
C GLN A 35 1.47 3.70 -19.02
N ARG A 36 1.61 5.03 -18.86
CA ARG A 36 1.20 5.77 -17.65
C ARG A 36 -0.26 5.55 -17.32
N GLN A 37 -1.14 5.58 -18.32
CA GLN A 37 -2.55 5.33 -18.10
C GLN A 37 -2.78 3.89 -17.65
N ARG A 38 -2.17 2.88 -18.28
CA ARG A 38 -2.27 1.46 -17.86
C ARG A 38 -1.76 1.19 -16.45
N MET A 39 -0.66 1.83 -16.04
CA MET A 39 -0.11 1.66 -14.69
C MET A 39 -1.06 2.20 -13.61
N LYS A 40 -1.80 3.28 -13.89
CA LYS A 40 -2.85 3.81 -12.99
C LYS A 40 -3.97 2.81 -12.72
N TRP A 41 -4.31 2.01 -13.74
CA TRP A 41 -5.47 1.12 -13.68
C TRP A 41 -5.27 -0.07 -12.74
N VAL A 42 -4.05 -0.57 -12.61
CA VAL A 42 -3.79 -1.82 -11.88
C VAL A 42 -4.24 -1.71 -10.42
N ASN A 43 -3.82 -0.65 -9.72
CA ASN A 43 -4.19 -0.48 -8.31
C ASN A 43 -5.68 -0.19 -8.12
N ILE A 44 -6.28 0.63 -9.00
CA ILE A 44 -7.73 0.92 -8.98
C ILE A 44 -8.55 -0.37 -9.11
N VAL A 45 -8.19 -1.22 -10.07
CA VAL A 45 -8.89 -2.50 -10.28
C VAL A 45 -8.75 -3.42 -9.08
N ARG A 46 -7.57 -3.46 -8.44
CA ARG A 46 -7.33 -4.26 -7.24
C ARG A 46 -8.14 -3.80 -6.03
N MET A 47 -8.14 -2.48 -5.78
CA MET A 47 -8.95 -1.91 -4.72
C MET A 47 -10.44 -2.20 -4.95
N TYR A 48 -10.94 -2.05 -6.18
CA TYR A 48 -12.32 -2.41 -6.47
C TYR A 48 -12.61 -3.90 -6.27
N ALA A 49 -11.71 -4.78 -6.71
CA ALA A 49 -11.90 -6.23 -6.58
C ALA A 49 -12.02 -6.67 -5.11
N GLY A 50 -11.28 -6.03 -4.19
CA GLY A 50 -11.40 -6.28 -2.76
C GLY A 50 -12.61 -5.62 -2.10
N LEU A 51 -13.05 -4.46 -2.61
CA LEU A 51 -14.18 -3.71 -2.05
C LEU A 51 -15.55 -4.19 -2.56
N VAL A 52 -15.64 -4.71 -3.78
CA VAL A 52 -16.93 -5.08 -4.40
C VAL A 52 -17.74 -6.11 -3.60
N PRO A 53 -17.17 -7.08 -2.87
CA PRO A 53 -17.97 -7.97 -2.03
C PRO A 53 -18.61 -7.25 -0.83
N LEU A 54 -18.01 -6.13 -0.41
CA LEU A 54 -18.43 -5.33 0.73
C LEU A 54 -19.37 -4.19 0.30
N LEU A 55 -19.26 -3.73 -0.94
CA LEU A 55 -20.04 -2.64 -1.52
C LEU A 55 -21.24 -3.19 -2.31
N LYS A 56 -22.44 -3.12 -1.73
CA LYS A 56 -23.70 -3.39 -2.45
C LYS A 56 -24.42 -2.08 -2.75
N ASN A 57 -24.69 -1.81 -4.02
CA ASN A 57 -25.36 -0.58 -4.50
C ASN A 57 -24.62 0.71 -4.12
N ALA A 58 -23.30 0.74 -4.31
CA ALA A 58 -22.46 1.87 -3.91
C ALA A 58 -22.66 3.14 -4.76
N PHE A 59 -23.28 3.01 -5.93
CA PHE A 59 -23.48 4.12 -6.87
C PHE A 59 -24.97 4.20 -7.28
N GLU A 60 -25.67 5.25 -6.82
CA GLU A 60 -27.12 5.40 -7.05
C GLU A 60 -27.47 5.65 -8.53
N ARG A 61 -26.80 6.63 -9.15
CA ARG A 61 -27.14 7.11 -10.49
C ARG A 61 -26.20 6.52 -11.52
N LYS A 62 -26.64 5.45 -12.17
CA LYS A 62 -25.93 4.78 -13.26
C LYS A 62 -26.65 5.05 -14.57
N ALA A 63 -25.90 5.49 -15.59
CA ALA A 63 -26.43 5.51 -16.95
C ALA A 63 -26.69 4.07 -17.41
N GLN A 64 -27.58 3.89 -18.39
CA GLN A 64 -27.90 2.58 -18.96
C GLN A 64 -26.59 1.85 -19.34
N TYR A 65 -26.50 0.56 -18.98
CA TYR A 65 -25.33 -0.30 -19.19
C TYR A 65 -24.08 0.00 -18.33
N HIS A 66 -24.14 0.92 -17.36
CA HIS A 66 -23.04 1.15 -16.42
C HIS A 66 -23.20 0.31 -15.15
N THR A 67 -22.09 -0.29 -14.72
CA THR A 67 -21.98 -1.04 -13.46
C THR A 67 -21.28 -0.19 -12.39
N ASP A 68 -21.34 -0.64 -11.13
CA ASP A 68 -20.60 -0.01 -10.03
C ASP A 68 -19.08 -0.01 -10.32
N TYR A 69 -18.58 -1.03 -11.03
CA TYR A 69 -17.20 -1.07 -11.52
C TYR A 69 -16.90 0.13 -12.42
N ASN A 70 -17.73 0.36 -13.45
CA ASN A 70 -17.53 1.47 -14.38
C ASN A 70 -17.55 2.82 -13.66
N MET A 71 -18.43 2.96 -12.66
CA MET A 71 -18.52 4.18 -11.85
C MET A 71 -17.29 4.38 -10.96
N PHE A 72 -16.89 3.36 -10.21
CA PHE A 72 -15.71 3.40 -9.34
C PHE A 72 -14.44 3.74 -10.14
N VAL A 73 -14.26 3.05 -11.26
CA VAL A 73 -13.18 3.30 -12.21
C VAL A 73 -13.17 4.75 -12.67
N ARG A 74 -14.33 5.28 -13.09
CA ARG A 74 -14.43 6.62 -13.64
C ARG A 74 -14.09 7.66 -12.58
N ALA A 75 -14.69 7.53 -11.39
CA ALA A 75 -14.46 8.40 -10.25
C ALA A 75 -12.98 8.47 -9.87
N ASN A 76 -12.27 7.34 -9.94
CA ASN A 76 -10.89 7.23 -9.48
C ASN A 76 -9.83 7.35 -10.58
N SER A 77 -10.24 7.40 -11.85
CA SER A 77 -9.31 7.49 -13.00
C SER A 77 -8.48 8.79 -13.04
N VAL A 78 -8.97 9.85 -12.39
CA VAL A 78 -8.30 11.15 -12.24
C VAL A 78 -7.55 11.29 -10.92
N ALA A 79 -7.70 10.35 -9.99
CA ALA A 79 -7.02 10.37 -8.71
C ALA A 79 -5.49 10.23 -8.90
N ALA A 80 -4.74 10.68 -7.89
CA ALA A 80 -3.28 10.60 -7.93
C ALA A 80 -2.84 9.13 -8.19
N PRO A 81 -1.98 8.90 -9.20
CA PRO A 81 -1.59 7.57 -9.62
C PRO A 81 -0.79 6.84 -8.54
N VAL A 82 -1.14 5.57 -8.30
CA VAL A 82 -0.26 4.60 -7.63
C VAL A 82 0.53 3.88 -8.72
N TYR A 83 1.84 3.97 -8.68
CA TYR A 83 2.73 3.35 -9.66
C TYR A 83 3.31 2.04 -9.13
N LEU A 84 2.82 0.93 -9.69
CA LEU A 84 3.35 -0.40 -9.42
C LEU A 84 4.30 -0.80 -10.54
N THR A 85 5.40 -1.46 -10.20
CA THR A 85 6.25 -2.18 -11.16
C THR A 85 5.52 -3.38 -11.73
N LYS A 86 6.07 -3.95 -12.81
CA LYS A 86 5.54 -5.16 -13.43
C LYS A 86 5.59 -6.36 -12.49
N ALA A 87 6.67 -6.52 -11.71
CA ALA A 87 6.80 -7.63 -10.76
C ALA A 87 5.76 -7.53 -9.62
N GLU A 88 5.60 -6.35 -9.04
CA GLU A 88 4.56 -6.07 -8.03
C GLU A 88 3.16 -6.28 -8.62
N SER A 89 2.93 -5.79 -9.84
CA SER A 89 1.68 -6.04 -10.55
C SER A 89 1.46 -7.54 -10.79
N ASP A 90 2.44 -8.29 -11.28
CA ASP A 90 2.23 -9.72 -11.57
C ASP A 90 2.05 -10.53 -10.27
N GLY A 91 2.69 -10.13 -9.18
CA GLY A 91 2.62 -10.78 -7.88
C GLY A 91 1.48 -10.34 -6.95
N GLY A 92 0.51 -9.56 -7.43
CA GLY A 92 -0.70 -9.26 -6.63
C GLY A 92 -0.69 -7.97 -5.83
N ALA A 93 0.35 -7.12 -5.94
CA ALA A 93 0.50 -5.89 -5.18
C ALA A 93 -0.76 -4.99 -5.10
N CYS A 94 -1.17 -4.63 -3.90
CA CYS A 94 -2.24 -3.66 -3.66
C CYS A 94 -1.78 -2.60 -2.67
N ILE A 95 -1.96 -1.33 -3.05
CA ILE A 95 -1.69 -0.17 -2.21
C ILE A 95 -3.01 0.48 -1.83
N ALA A 96 -3.27 0.53 -0.52
CA ALA A 96 -4.41 1.22 0.06
C ALA A 96 -4.29 2.72 -0.26
N ALA A 97 -5.30 3.28 -0.95
CA ALA A 97 -5.29 4.65 -1.46
C ALA A 97 -6.66 5.32 -1.28
N PRO A 98 -6.72 6.67 -1.17
CA PRO A 98 -7.94 7.42 -0.87
C PRO A 98 -8.88 7.51 -2.08
N TYR A 99 -9.46 6.38 -2.47
CA TYR A 99 -10.40 6.28 -3.57
C TYR A 99 -11.84 6.61 -3.14
N GLN A 100 -12.62 7.15 -4.07
CA GLN A 100 -14.06 7.26 -3.92
C GLN A 100 -14.70 5.88 -3.99
N ILE A 101 -15.41 5.48 -2.95
CA ILE A 101 -16.03 4.15 -2.84
C ILE A 101 -17.53 4.16 -3.08
N THR A 102 -18.19 5.30 -2.81
CA THR A 102 -19.63 5.47 -3.01
C THR A 102 -19.96 6.81 -3.66
N GLN A 103 -21.10 6.86 -4.34
CA GLN A 103 -21.65 8.09 -4.89
C GLN A 103 -23.17 8.07 -4.85
N GLY A 104 -23.74 9.04 -4.13
CA GLY A 104 -25.18 9.11 -3.96
C GLY A 104 -25.65 10.48 -3.52
N THR A 105 -26.90 10.53 -3.07
CA THR A 105 -27.64 11.77 -2.80
C THR A 105 -27.75 12.11 -1.33
N LEU A 106 -27.40 11.20 -0.42
CA LEU A 106 -27.34 11.51 1.01
C LEU A 106 -26.14 12.43 1.31
N PRO A 107 -26.23 13.28 2.35
CA PRO A 107 -25.10 14.10 2.78
C PRO A 107 -23.85 13.25 3.06
N SER A 108 -22.69 13.74 2.58
CA SER A 108 -21.40 13.10 2.85
C SER A 108 -21.01 13.22 4.33
N ILE A 109 -20.41 12.17 4.88
CA ILE A 109 -19.83 12.23 6.22
C ILE A 109 -18.44 12.85 6.07
N SER A 110 -18.30 14.08 6.54
CA SER A 110 -17.00 14.76 6.55
C SER A 110 -16.14 14.24 7.70
N VAL A 111 -14.83 14.16 7.49
CA VAL A 111 -13.87 13.72 8.51
C VAL A 111 -12.74 14.72 8.60
N LYS A 112 -12.37 15.08 9.82
CA LYS A 112 -11.21 15.91 10.15
C LYS A 112 -10.14 15.02 10.77
N GLY A 113 -8.87 15.34 10.54
CA GLY A 113 -7.74 14.52 11.02
C GLY A 113 -7.51 13.26 10.19
N THR A 114 -6.54 12.46 10.63
CA THR A 114 -6.12 11.20 10.00
C THR A 114 -5.73 10.20 11.09
N GLY A 115 -5.81 8.90 10.80
CA GLY A 115 -5.50 7.85 11.77
C GLY A 115 -6.32 7.98 13.05
N ASP A 116 -5.66 7.88 14.20
CA ASP A 116 -6.27 7.93 15.54
C ASP A 116 -6.86 9.31 15.90
N GLU A 117 -6.55 10.33 15.10
CA GLU A 117 -7.11 11.68 15.21
C GLU A 117 -8.30 11.92 14.26
N ALA A 118 -8.74 10.90 13.52
CA ALA A 118 -9.83 11.04 12.57
C ALA A 118 -11.19 11.10 13.27
N VAL A 119 -11.86 12.25 13.18
CA VAL A 119 -13.16 12.54 13.79
C VAL A 119 -14.17 12.92 12.71
N THR A 120 -15.33 12.28 12.71
CA THR A 120 -16.39 12.50 11.72
C THR A 120 -17.27 13.71 12.09
N SER A 121 -18.13 14.13 11.15
CA SER A 121 -19.19 15.10 11.43
C SER A 121 -20.40 14.52 12.17
N ILE A 122 -20.44 13.21 12.44
CA ILE A 122 -21.57 12.58 13.13
C ILE A 122 -21.45 12.90 14.63
N ASN A 123 -22.33 13.76 15.10
CA ASN A 123 -22.38 14.21 16.48
C ASN A 123 -23.07 13.17 17.37
N LEU A 124 -22.39 12.71 18.41
CA LEU A 124 -22.91 11.79 19.41
C LEU A 124 -23.36 12.52 20.69
N GLY A 125 -23.15 13.84 20.76
CA GLY A 125 -23.44 14.65 21.93
C GLY A 125 -22.59 14.24 23.11
N GLY A 126 -23.24 13.88 24.22
CA GLY A 126 -22.58 13.40 25.43
C GLY A 126 -22.36 11.89 25.50
N LEU A 127 -22.69 11.12 24.46
CA LEU A 127 -22.53 9.68 24.48
C LEU A 127 -21.04 9.31 24.35
N ALA A 128 -20.48 8.71 25.40
CA ALA A 128 -19.26 7.93 25.30
C ALA A 128 -19.61 6.52 24.77
N ILE A 129 -18.75 5.96 23.92
CA ILE A 129 -18.92 4.58 23.46
C ILE A 129 -17.97 3.68 24.25
N ASP A 130 -18.54 2.66 24.89
CA ASP A 130 -17.86 1.65 25.68
C ASP A 130 -18.44 0.25 25.45
N GLU A 131 -17.93 -0.74 26.16
CA GLU A 131 -18.39 -2.14 26.12
C GLU A 131 -19.86 -2.33 26.49
N ASN A 132 -20.47 -1.36 27.18
CA ASN A 132 -21.84 -1.43 27.63
C ASN A 132 -22.84 -0.73 26.70
N THR A 133 -22.34 0.11 25.80
CA THR A 133 -23.14 0.91 24.88
C THR A 133 -23.95 0.02 23.95
N THR A 134 -25.27 0.25 23.91
CA THR A 134 -26.18 -0.52 23.04
C THR A 134 -26.40 0.17 21.70
N VAL A 135 -26.92 -0.58 20.71
CA VAL A 135 -27.35 -0.03 19.42
C VAL A 135 -28.40 1.07 19.62
N LYS A 136 -29.36 0.87 20.54
CA LYS A 136 -30.36 1.89 20.87
C LYS A 136 -29.75 3.19 21.39
N ASP A 137 -28.76 3.11 22.27
CA ASP A 137 -28.09 4.30 22.82
C ASP A 137 -27.38 5.08 21.71
N PHE A 138 -26.62 4.36 20.89
CA PHE A 138 -25.94 4.91 19.72
C PHE A 138 -26.93 5.52 18.70
N ALA A 139 -27.97 4.79 18.32
CA ALA A 139 -28.98 5.23 17.37
C ALA A 139 -29.70 6.50 17.85
N LYS A 140 -30.06 6.54 19.14
CA LYS A 140 -30.67 7.71 19.74
C LYS A 140 -29.73 8.92 19.70
N ALA A 141 -28.46 8.75 20.06
CA ALA A 141 -27.47 9.83 20.02
C ALA A 141 -27.28 10.38 18.60
N VAL A 142 -27.15 9.52 17.60
CA VAL A 142 -27.00 9.91 16.19
C VAL A 142 -28.24 10.66 15.70
N VAL A 143 -29.43 10.06 15.78
CA VAL A 143 -30.66 10.66 15.22
C VAL A 143 -31.05 11.96 15.94
N THR A 144 -30.77 12.08 17.24
CA THR A 144 -31.11 13.30 18.00
C THR A 144 -30.23 14.49 17.62
N ASN A 145 -28.94 14.25 17.37
CA ASN A 145 -27.96 15.32 17.16
C ASN A 145 -27.67 15.63 15.69
N ASN A 146 -28.15 14.80 14.76
CA ASN A 146 -27.86 14.90 13.33
C ASN A 146 -29.17 14.78 12.52
N PRO A 147 -29.78 15.89 12.07
CA PRO A 147 -31.09 15.89 11.41
C PRO A 147 -31.13 15.16 10.07
N GLU A 148 -29.98 14.83 9.48
CA GLU A 148 -29.87 14.06 8.24
C GLU A 148 -30.00 12.54 8.43
N PHE A 149 -29.96 12.05 9.67
CA PHE A 149 -30.11 10.63 9.99
C PHE A 149 -31.50 10.32 10.54
N ASP A 150 -32.10 9.24 10.02
CA ASP A 150 -33.38 8.71 10.49
C ASP A 150 -33.18 7.32 11.10
N TYR A 151 -34.07 6.92 12.01
CA TYR A 151 -34.10 5.51 12.46
C TYR A 151 -34.38 4.58 11.27
N GLY A 152 -33.64 3.48 11.21
CA GLY A 152 -33.62 2.56 10.06
C GLY A 152 -32.52 2.86 9.04
N ASP A 153 -31.85 4.01 9.12
CA ASP A 153 -30.63 4.26 8.35
C ASP A 153 -29.49 3.36 8.83
N GLN A 154 -28.49 3.15 7.98
CA GLN A 154 -27.32 2.34 8.27
C GLN A 154 -26.04 3.17 8.17
N ILE A 155 -25.18 3.02 9.17
CA ILE A 155 -23.81 3.54 9.17
C ILE A 155 -22.87 2.34 8.99
N SER A 156 -22.09 2.36 7.92
CA SER A 156 -21.12 1.31 7.61
C SER A 156 -19.71 1.86 7.72
N PHE A 157 -18.83 1.14 8.39
CA PHE A 157 -17.40 1.43 8.45
C PHE A 157 -16.65 0.46 7.54
N TYR A 158 -15.93 0.99 6.56
CA TYR A 158 -15.06 0.25 5.66
C TYR A 158 -13.61 0.50 6.05
N LYS A 159 -12.80 -0.55 6.14
CA LYS A 159 -11.36 -0.43 6.35
C LYS A 159 -10.60 -1.35 5.40
N VAL A 160 -9.48 -0.83 4.91
CA VAL A 160 -8.53 -1.53 4.04
C VAL A 160 -7.15 -1.38 4.63
N LEU A 161 -6.64 -2.43 5.25
CA LEU A 161 -5.33 -2.42 5.89
C LEU A 161 -4.24 -2.69 4.88
N GLN A 162 -3.20 -1.85 4.92
CA GLN A 162 -1.98 -2.06 4.18
C GLN A 162 -1.14 -3.11 4.91
N ARG A 163 -0.77 -4.17 4.19
CA ARG A 163 0.11 -5.23 4.68
C ARG A 163 1.23 -5.49 3.69
N LEU A 164 2.24 -6.22 4.14
CA LEU A 164 3.38 -6.65 3.35
C LEU A 164 3.50 -8.17 3.48
N ASN A 165 3.56 -8.88 2.36
CA ASN A 165 3.83 -10.31 2.42
C ASN A 165 5.27 -10.54 2.89
N ALA A 166 5.45 -11.36 3.93
CA ALA A 166 6.73 -11.53 4.60
C ALA A 166 7.81 -12.12 3.68
N GLU A 167 7.42 -13.03 2.77
CA GLU A 167 8.34 -13.74 1.90
C GLU A 167 8.70 -12.95 0.64
N THR A 168 7.68 -12.45 -0.05
CA THR A 168 7.81 -11.81 -1.37
C THR A 168 8.06 -10.32 -1.27
N GLN A 169 7.83 -9.71 -0.09
CA GLN A 169 7.85 -8.26 0.11
C GLN A 169 6.86 -7.52 -0.81
N ILE A 170 5.84 -8.22 -1.31
CA ILE A 170 4.79 -7.63 -2.14
C ILE A 170 3.71 -7.06 -1.22
N PRO A 171 3.37 -5.76 -1.35
CA PRO A 171 2.36 -5.14 -0.51
C PRO A 171 0.97 -5.63 -0.90
N TYR A 172 0.09 -5.90 0.06
CA TYR A 172 -1.28 -6.31 -0.23
C TYR A 172 -2.27 -5.60 0.69
N CYS A 173 -3.54 -5.62 0.31
CA CYS A 173 -4.62 -4.99 1.04
C CYS A 173 -5.49 -6.06 1.70
N ALA A 174 -5.79 -5.90 2.99
CA ALA A 174 -6.80 -6.69 3.69
C ALA A 174 -8.08 -5.87 3.82
N PHE A 175 -9.19 -6.36 3.26
CA PHE A 175 -10.46 -5.62 3.17
C PHE A 175 -11.45 -6.13 4.22
N SER A 176 -12.11 -5.22 4.92
CA SER A 176 -13.20 -5.55 5.84
C SER A 176 -14.18 -4.40 5.98
N ALA A 177 -15.39 -4.73 6.39
CA ALA A 177 -16.40 -3.73 6.72
C ALA A 177 -17.32 -4.27 7.82
N SER A 178 -17.86 -3.35 8.61
CA SER A 178 -18.91 -3.63 9.59
C SER A 178 -19.97 -2.54 9.51
N TYR A 179 -21.18 -2.79 10.00
CA TYR A 179 -22.25 -1.81 9.94
C TYR A 179 -23.20 -1.93 11.12
N VAL A 180 -23.88 -0.82 11.41
CA VAL A 180 -25.00 -0.78 12.37
C VAL A 180 -26.19 -0.11 11.70
N VAL A 181 -27.37 -0.68 11.91
CA VAL A 181 -28.65 -0.04 11.57
C VAL A 181 -29.09 0.75 12.80
N LEU A 182 -29.50 2.01 12.59
CA LEU A 182 -29.98 2.90 13.64
C LEU A 182 -31.36 2.43 14.12
N ASP A 183 -31.36 1.45 15.02
CA ASP A 183 -32.56 0.85 15.60
C ASP A 183 -32.82 1.39 17.01
N LYS A 184 -34.01 1.97 17.21
CA LYS A 184 -34.44 2.57 18.48
C LYS A 184 -34.80 1.54 19.56
N GLU A 185 -34.96 0.27 19.20
CA GLU A 185 -35.40 -0.80 20.10
C GLU A 185 -34.32 -1.85 20.37
N SER A 186 -33.27 -1.89 19.55
CA SER A 186 -32.20 -2.89 19.67
C SER A 186 -31.39 -2.75 20.97
N THR A 187 -31.43 -3.78 21.79
CA THR A 187 -30.67 -3.90 23.04
C THR A 187 -29.30 -4.58 22.85
N ALA A 188 -28.95 -4.94 21.61
CA ALA A 188 -27.65 -5.53 21.31
C ALA A 188 -26.52 -4.56 21.65
N LYS A 189 -25.38 -5.08 22.11
CA LYS A 189 -24.18 -4.27 22.34
C LYS A 189 -23.62 -3.82 21.00
N LEU A 190 -23.20 -2.56 20.92
CA LEU A 190 -22.73 -1.97 19.68
C LEU A 190 -21.52 -2.74 19.14
N TRP A 191 -20.48 -2.90 19.97
CA TRP A 191 -19.22 -3.54 19.59
C TRP A 191 -19.30 -5.07 19.37
N ASP A 192 -20.43 -5.71 19.68
CA ASP A 192 -20.67 -7.10 19.27
C ASP A 192 -21.04 -7.20 17.78
N LEU A 193 -21.51 -6.10 17.19
CA LEU A 193 -21.98 -6.03 15.80
C LEU A 193 -21.02 -5.30 14.88
N VAL A 194 -20.22 -4.37 15.43
CA VAL A 194 -19.33 -3.51 14.67
C VAL A 194 -17.90 -3.57 15.15
N ASP A 195 -16.99 -3.21 14.26
CA ASP A 195 -15.60 -3.02 14.62
C ASP A 195 -15.45 -1.82 15.56
N LYS A 196 -14.93 -2.06 16.77
CA LYS A 196 -14.68 -1.03 17.78
C LYS A 196 -13.86 0.15 17.24
N VAL A 197 -12.96 -0.09 16.28
CA VAL A 197 -12.11 0.94 15.69
C VAL A 197 -12.92 1.90 14.83
N GLY A 198 -13.97 1.43 14.16
CA GLY A 198 -14.86 2.30 13.41
C GLY A 198 -15.87 3.05 14.28
N PHE A 199 -16.01 2.66 15.55
CA PHE A 199 -17.08 3.10 16.43
C PHE A 199 -16.54 3.51 17.81
N ALA A 200 -15.61 4.46 17.79
CA ALA A 200 -15.15 5.17 18.97
C ALA A 200 -15.82 6.56 19.07
N ALA A 201 -15.76 7.19 20.24
CA ALA A 201 -16.23 8.55 20.45
C ALA A 201 -15.06 9.45 20.87
N LYS A 202 -14.89 10.58 20.17
CA LYS A 202 -13.87 11.59 20.49
C LYS A 202 -14.48 12.97 20.33
N GLU A 203 -14.31 13.81 21.35
CA GLU A 203 -14.85 15.18 21.37
C GLU A 203 -16.37 15.27 21.14
N GLY A 204 -17.11 14.22 21.51
CA GLY A 204 -18.56 14.14 21.30
C GLY A 204 -18.99 13.74 19.89
N PHE A 205 -18.06 13.31 19.03
CA PHE A 205 -18.33 12.84 17.67
C PHE A 205 -17.90 11.39 17.48
N LEU A 206 -18.50 10.71 16.50
CA LEU A 206 -18.04 9.40 16.05
C LEU A 206 -16.64 9.55 15.44
N ALA A 207 -15.71 8.69 15.83
CA ALA A 207 -14.30 8.80 15.48
C ALA A 207 -13.67 7.43 15.20
N HIS A 208 -12.49 7.46 14.61
CA HIS A 208 -11.61 6.31 14.50
C HIS A 208 -11.01 5.98 15.88
N GLY A 209 -10.96 4.71 16.22
CA GLY A 209 -10.26 4.20 17.40
C GLY A 209 -8.75 4.07 17.18
N GLU A 210 -8.01 3.80 18.24
CA GLU A 210 -6.54 3.76 18.19
C GLU A 210 -5.99 2.42 17.66
N ASN A 211 -4.74 2.46 17.20
CA ASN A 211 -3.88 1.27 16.97
C ASN A 211 -4.32 0.28 15.87
N GLU A 212 -5.11 0.72 14.88
CA GLU A 212 -5.51 -0.15 13.76
C GLU A 212 -4.36 -0.43 12.77
N GLY A 213 -3.43 0.53 12.64
CA GLY A 213 -2.27 0.49 11.75
C GLY A 213 -2.47 1.17 10.39
N ASP A 214 -1.53 0.92 9.48
CA ASP A 214 -1.51 1.55 8.16
C ASP A 214 -2.64 1.05 7.25
N GLY A 215 -3.27 1.99 6.54
CA GLY A 215 -4.33 1.64 5.61
C GLY A 215 -5.18 2.83 5.19
N VAL A 216 -6.40 2.54 4.77
CA VAL A 216 -7.41 3.57 4.49
C VAL A 216 -8.78 3.13 5.00
N PHE A 217 -9.62 4.07 5.39
CA PHE A 217 -10.93 3.78 5.96
C PHE A 217 -11.99 4.82 5.59
N ALA A 218 -13.26 4.50 5.79
CA ALA A 218 -14.38 5.42 5.55
C ALA A 218 -15.65 5.01 6.28
N TRP A 219 -16.47 6.00 6.63
CA TRP A 219 -17.86 5.79 7.05
C TRP A 219 -18.82 6.14 5.92
N VAL A 220 -19.78 5.26 5.66
CA VAL A 220 -20.82 5.46 4.65
C VAL A 220 -22.18 5.44 5.33
N HIS A 221 -22.97 6.48 5.06
CA HIS A 221 -24.38 6.52 5.39
C HIS A 221 -25.17 5.89 4.24
N SER A 222 -26.13 5.04 4.58
CA SER A 222 -27.04 4.47 3.60
C SER A 222 -28.46 4.38 4.16
N ARG A 223 -29.44 4.50 3.26
CA ARG A 223 -30.87 4.48 3.56
C ARG A 223 -31.59 3.60 2.56
N ASN A 224 -32.51 2.78 3.03
CA ASN A 224 -33.47 2.11 2.15
C ASN A 224 -34.69 3.04 1.94
N ASP A 225 -34.82 3.56 0.73
CA ASP A 225 -35.92 4.44 0.32
C ASP A 225 -36.82 3.68 -0.66
N TYR A 226 -37.86 3.03 -0.12
CA TYR A 226 -38.83 2.22 -0.88
C TYR A 226 -38.19 1.18 -1.83
N GLY A 227 -37.22 0.41 -1.31
CA GLY A 227 -36.53 -0.64 -2.06
C GLY A 227 -35.35 -0.13 -2.90
N LYS A 228 -35.06 1.18 -2.87
CA LYS A 228 -33.86 1.77 -3.47
C LYS A 228 -32.86 2.13 -2.38
N THR A 229 -31.63 1.66 -2.52
CA THR A 229 -30.54 2.10 -1.63
C THR A 229 -30.10 3.51 -2.04
N LYS A 230 -30.23 4.46 -1.12
CA LYS A 230 -29.53 5.75 -1.16
C LYS A 230 -28.26 5.66 -0.32
N VAL A 231 -27.21 6.33 -0.74
CA VAL A 231 -25.90 6.34 -0.06
C VAL A 231 -25.31 7.74 -0.02
N SER A 232 -24.43 7.99 0.95
CA SER A 232 -23.59 9.18 0.95
C SER A 232 -22.46 9.02 -0.07
N THR A 233 -22.01 10.14 -0.66
CA THR A 233 -20.79 10.14 -1.48
C THR A 233 -19.58 10.11 -0.54
N GLN A 234 -18.73 9.09 -0.63
CA GLN A 234 -17.63 8.90 0.32
C GLN A 234 -16.30 8.57 -0.34
N TYR A 235 -15.24 9.15 0.22
CA TYR A 235 -13.85 8.86 -0.09
C TYR A 235 -13.20 8.13 1.08
N LEU A 236 -12.32 7.18 0.76
CA LEU A 236 -11.41 6.59 1.73
C LEU A 236 -10.43 7.66 2.23
N ILE A 237 -10.22 7.68 3.53
CA ILE A 237 -9.30 8.57 4.25
C ILE A 237 -7.94 7.90 4.30
N ASP A 238 -6.90 8.66 3.96
CA ASP A 238 -5.53 8.16 3.93
C ASP A 238 -4.96 8.07 5.36
N ASN A 239 -4.56 6.87 5.75
CA ASN A 239 -3.75 6.61 6.93
C ASN A 239 -2.62 5.62 6.55
N ASN A 240 -2.15 5.66 5.31
CA ASN A 240 -1.20 4.68 4.79
C ASN A 240 0.16 5.33 4.60
N SER A 241 1.08 5.06 5.53
CA SER A 241 2.46 5.54 5.45
C SER A 241 3.18 5.10 4.16
N MET A 242 2.81 3.94 3.60
CA MET A 242 3.40 3.37 2.40
C MET A 242 3.00 4.11 1.12
N LEU A 243 1.83 4.77 1.09
CA LEU A 243 1.25 5.32 -0.13
C LEU A 243 2.19 6.34 -0.82
N GLN A 244 2.92 7.14 -0.05
CA GLN A 244 3.80 8.17 -0.58
C GLN A 244 4.91 7.60 -1.46
N ALA A 245 5.46 6.43 -1.10
CA ALA A 245 6.50 5.76 -1.88
C ALA A 245 6.03 5.42 -3.30
N TYR A 246 4.74 5.14 -3.48
CA TYR A 246 4.16 4.71 -4.76
C TYR A 246 3.59 5.86 -5.61
N LYS A 247 3.69 7.11 -5.15
CA LYS A 247 3.18 8.30 -5.85
C LYS A 247 4.27 9.18 -6.46
N THR A 248 5.54 8.86 -6.22
CA THR A 248 6.70 9.67 -6.66
C THR A 248 7.03 9.50 -8.14
N ASP A 249 7.75 10.48 -8.70
CA ASP A 249 8.32 10.39 -10.06
C ASP A 249 9.37 9.26 -10.20
N ASP A 250 10.05 8.92 -9.12
CA ASP A 250 10.96 7.77 -9.07
C ASP A 250 10.19 6.45 -9.18
N ALA A 251 9.10 6.28 -8.42
CA ALA A 251 8.21 5.13 -8.56
C ALA A 251 7.64 5.01 -9.97
N PHE A 252 7.25 6.14 -10.57
CA PHE A 252 6.83 6.19 -11.98
C PHE A 252 7.93 5.70 -12.92
N THR A 253 9.17 6.16 -12.71
CA THR A 253 10.32 5.79 -13.55
C THR A 253 10.67 4.32 -13.42
N LYS A 254 10.70 3.78 -12.19
CA LYS A 254 10.89 2.35 -11.91
C LYS A 254 9.81 1.49 -12.56
N ALA A 255 8.55 1.90 -12.42
CA ALA A 255 7.44 1.23 -13.07
C ALA A 255 7.62 1.24 -14.61
N CYS A 256 7.87 2.39 -15.23
CA CYS A 256 8.10 2.47 -16.69
C CYS A 256 9.21 1.53 -17.18
N LYS A 257 10.35 1.49 -16.47
CA LYS A 257 11.46 0.58 -16.78
C LYS A 257 11.01 -0.88 -16.73
N SER A 258 10.29 -1.28 -15.69
CA SER A 258 9.83 -2.66 -15.51
C SER A 258 8.82 -3.15 -16.58
N TYR A 259 8.04 -2.25 -17.17
CA TYR A 259 7.09 -2.57 -18.25
C TYR A 259 7.69 -2.54 -19.66
N GLY A 260 8.99 -2.30 -19.78
CA GLY A 260 9.68 -2.30 -21.08
C GLY A 260 9.57 -0.99 -21.85
N SER A 261 9.50 0.16 -21.16
CA SER A 261 9.92 1.42 -21.79
C SER A 261 11.42 1.34 -22.05
N SER A 262 11.79 1.17 -23.32
CA SER A 262 13.15 1.25 -23.86
C SER A 262 14.10 2.17 -23.05
N ALA A 263 15.02 1.56 -22.31
CA ALA A 263 16.36 2.12 -22.23
C ALA A 263 17.02 1.80 -23.58
N ASP A 264 17.44 2.85 -24.28
CA ASP A 264 18.34 2.87 -25.42
C ASP A 264 18.01 1.94 -26.59
N VAL A 265 17.48 2.56 -27.65
CA VAL A 265 17.66 2.08 -29.02
C VAL A 265 19.16 2.16 -29.33
N PHE A 266 19.95 1.18 -28.90
CA PHE A 266 21.32 0.97 -29.39
C PHE A 266 21.28 0.36 -30.79
N LEU A 267 20.74 1.10 -31.77
CA LEU A 267 20.92 0.85 -33.21
C LEU A 267 20.65 2.15 -33.97
N THR A 268 21.58 3.11 -33.92
CA THR A 268 21.73 4.13 -34.97
C THR A 268 22.90 3.71 -35.85
N PRO A 269 22.66 3.26 -37.10
CA PRO A 269 23.71 2.78 -37.98
C PRO A 269 24.25 3.94 -38.81
N ASP A 270 25.04 4.83 -38.21
CA ASP A 270 25.83 5.79 -38.98
C ASP A 270 27.32 5.45 -38.78
N GLY A 271 27.84 4.71 -39.75
CA GLY A 271 29.21 4.21 -39.78
C GLY A 271 30.22 5.34 -39.91
N ASN A 272 31.04 5.53 -38.87
CA ASN A 272 32.49 5.78 -38.95
C ASN A 272 33.00 6.11 -37.55
N GLY A 273 33.97 5.34 -37.05
CA GLY A 273 34.68 5.70 -35.83
C GLY A 273 35.46 4.55 -35.23
N SER A 274 36.78 4.64 -35.33
CA SER A 274 37.78 3.67 -34.89
C SER A 274 37.64 3.25 -33.42
N VAL A 275 37.83 1.96 -33.15
CA VAL A 275 37.93 1.40 -31.80
C VAL A 275 39.27 1.78 -31.17
N ALA A 276 39.22 2.62 -30.13
CA ALA A 276 40.22 2.62 -29.07
C ALA A 276 39.56 2.04 -27.80
N PRO A 277 40.28 1.22 -27.01
CA PRO A 277 39.71 0.61 -25.82
C PRO A 277 39.50 1.70 -24.75
N VAL A 278 38.25 1.99 -24.43
CA VAL A 278 37.90 2.86 -23.30
C VAL A 278 37.56 2.00 -22.09
N THR A 279 38.39 2.16 -21.05
CA THR A 279 38.10 1.83 -19.66
C THR A 279 36.72 2.40 -19.28
N PRO A 280 35.84 1.64 -18.60
CA PRO A 280 34.48 2.10 -18.33
C PRO A 280 34.48 3.32 -17.41
N ALA A 281 34.18 4.49 -17.97
CA ALA A 281 33.81 5.68 -17.23
C ALA A 281 32.36 5.53 -16.77
N VAL A 282 32.15 5.54 -15.46
CA VAL A 282 30.85 5.56 -14.80
C VAL A 282 30.22 6.94 -15.01
N PRO A 283 28.96 7.05 -15.49
CA PRO A 283 28.29 8.33 -15.61
C PRO A 283 27.95 8.87 -14.22
N ASP A 284 28.61 9.97 -13.90
CA ASP A 284 28.41 10.81 -12.72
C ASP A 284 27.00 11.44 -12.74
N VAL A 285 26.24 11.26 -11.66
CA VAL A 285 25.01 12.01 -11.37
C VAL A 285 25.24 12.75 -10.06
N THR A 286 25.95 13.86 -10.14
CA THR A 286 26.13 14.80 -9.05
C THR A 286 24.86 15.66 -8.88
N PRO A 287 24.21 15.68 -7.70
CA PRO A 287 23.17 16.66 -7.37
C PRO A 287 23.79 18.06 -7.23
N SER A 288 23.05 19.12 -7.57
CA SER A 288 23.54 20.51 -7.66
C SER A 288 24.00 21.19 -6.35
N ASP A 289 24.17 20.43 -5.25
CA ASP A 289 24.70 20.88 -3.95
C ASP A 289 25.88 20.01 -3.47
N GLY A 290 26.35 19.07 -4.31
CA GLY A 290 27.52 18.21 -4.03
C GLY A 290 27.39 17.28 -2.83
N LYS A 291 26.18 17.13 -2.27
CA LYS A 291 25.89 16.33 -1.06
C LYS A 291 24.81 15.27 -1.33
N PHE A 292 24.96 14.10 -0.73
CA PHE A 292 23.98 13.02 -0.68
C PHE A 292 23.37 12.90 0.72
N GLU A 293 22.10 12.48 0.77
CA GLU A 293 21.36 12.26 2.00
C GLU A 293 21.47 10.81 2.47
N VAL A 294 21.77 10.63 3.76
CA VAL A 294 21.72 9.35 4.49
C VAL A 294 20.52 9.37 5.42
N LYS A 295 19.54 8.49 5.15
CA LYS A 295 18.38 8.29 6.01
C LYS A 295 18.50 6.96 6.74
N LEU A 296 18.48 6.97 8.07
CA LEU A 296 18.53 5.76 8.89
C LEU A 296 17.22 5.55 9.64
N LEU A 297 16.76 4.31 9.71
CA LEU A 297 15.56 3.91 10.46
C LEU A 297 15.88 2.71 11.37
N ALA A 298 15.17 2.57 12.49
CA ALA A 298 15.21 1.39 13.35
C ALA A 298 13.90 0.60 13.21
N ASN A 299 13.98 -0.73 13.10
CA ASN A 299 12.82 -1.62 13.04
C ASN A 299 13.01 -2.86 13.95
N PRO A 300 12.17 -3.07 14.98
CA PRO A 300 11.12 -2.14 15.43
C PRO A 300 11.72 -0.81 15.91
N SER A 301 10.95 0.28 15.84
CA SER A 301 11.41 1.61 16.26
C SER A 301 11.81 1.67 17.74
N VAL A 302 11.21 0.81 18.57
CA VAL A 302 11.56 0.61 19.99
C VAL A 302 12.76 -0.31 20.20
N GLY A 303 13.19 -1.07 19.19
CA GLY A 303 14.23 -2.09 19.30
C GLY A 303 15.65 -1.54 19.35
N GLY A 304 15.86 -0.27 19.01
CA GLY A 304 17.17 0.38 19.09
C GLY A 304 17.20 1.75 18.45
N THR A 305 18.36 2.40 18.52
CA THR A 305 18.61 3.72 17.94
C THR A 305 19.63 3.61 16.82
N VAL A 306 19.55 4.52 15.84
CA VAL A 306 20.49 4.59 14.71
C VAL A 306 21.10 5.97 14.62
N THR A 307 22.42 6.04 14.37
CA THR A 307 23.20 7.30 14.28
C THR A 307 24.01 7.32 12.98
N GLY A 308 24.31 8.52 12.47
CA GLY A 308 24.98 8.72 11.17
C GLY A 308 24.05 9.17 10.02
N ALA A 309 22.79 9.49 10.31
CA ALA A 309 21.90 10.13 9.35
C ALA A 309 22.27 11.61 9.14
N GLY A 310 22.15 12.12 7.92
CA GLY A 310 22.54 13.49 7.60
C GLY A 310 22.79 13.72 6.11
N ARG A 311 23.26 14.92 5.74
CA ARG A 311 23.66 15.27 4.37
C ARG A 311 25.16 15.45 4.31
N TYR A 312 25.83 14.65 3.48
CA TYR A 312 27.28 14.57 3.41
C TYR A 312 27.78 14.77 1.97
N PRO A 313 28.95 15.40 1.76
CA PRO A 313 29.60 15.48 0.46
C PRO A 313 29.68 14.15 -0.29
N ALA A 314 29.56 14.21 -1.61
CA ALA A 314 29.72 13.07 -2.50
C ALA A 314 31.10 12.40 -2.32
N GLY A 315 31.13 11.07 -2.28
CA GLY A 315 32.36 10.29 -2.10
C GLY A 315 32.87 10.22 -0.66
N GLN A 316 32.25 10.91 0.30
CA GLN A 316 32.63 10.81 1.70
C GLN A 316 32.25 9.44 2.28
N SER A 317 33.15 8.89 3.10
CA SER A 317 32.85 7.74 3.96
C SER A 317 32.14 8.24 5.21
N VAL A 318 30.91 7.76 5.44
CA VAL A 318 30.08 8.10 6.60
C VAL A 318 29.99 6.88 7.50
N GLU A 319 30.33 7.05 8.78
CA GLU A 319 30.10 6.02 9.78
C GLU A 319 28.63 6.04 10.22
N ILE A 320 27.98 4.89 10.07
CA ILE A 320 26.64 4.63 10.58
C ILE A 320 26.72 3.59 11.69
N SER A 321 25.88 3.72 12.70
CA SER A 321 25.86 2.83 13.85
C SER A 321 24.44 2.56 14.34
N ALA A 322 24.16 1.30 14.67
CA ALA A 322 22.91 0.83 15.27
C ALA A 322 23.17 0.35 16.70
N SER A 323 22.54 0.98 17.67
CA SER A 323 22.64 0.64 19.10
C SER A 323 21.33 -0.01 19.56
N PRO A 324 21.32 -1.32 19.89
CA PRO A 324 20.13 -1.99 20.41
C PRO A 324 19.64 -1.38 21.72
N ALA A 325 18.33 -1.39 21.93
CA ALA A 325 17.71 -1.09 23.22
C ALA A 325 17.79 -2.32 24.15
N GLU A 326 17.52 -2.11 25.44
CA GLU A 326 17.52 -3.21 26.42
C GLU A 326 16.51 -4.31 26.04
N GLY A 327 16.97 -5.57 26.06
CA GLY A 327 16.18 -6.74 25.63
C GLY A 327 16.10 -6.96 24.11
N TYR A 328 16.92 -6.24 23.33
CA TYR A 328 17.03 -6.40 21.88
C TYR A 328 18.48 -6.61 21.44
N GLN A 329 18.66 -7.33 20.34
CA GLN A 329 19.93 -7.49 19.64
C GLN A 329 19.82 -6.94 18.22
N PHE A 330 20.89 -6.30 17.75
CA PHE A 330 20.99 -5.93 16.34
C PHE A 330 21.17 -7.20 15.50
N ASN A 331 20.32 -7.36 14.50
CA ASN A 331 20.36 -8.48 13.58
C ASN A 331 21.13 -8.11 12.31
N ARG A 332 20.65 -7.10 11.56
CA ARG A 332 21.26 -6.66 10.30
C ARG A 332 20.74 -5.31 9.82
N TRP A 333 21.46 -4.68 8.91
CA TRP A 333 20.98 -3.56 8.10
C TRP A 333 20.14 -4.06 6.92
N SER A 334 19.34 -3.18 6.32
CA SER A 334 18.44 -3.50 5.20
C SER A 334 19.12 -3.88 3.90
N ASP A 335 20.42 -3.60 3.77
CA ASP A 335 21.26 -4.07 2.68
C ASP A 335 21.91 -5.44 2.96
N GLY A 336 21.59 -6.05 4.11
CA GLY A 336 22.03 -7.40 4.49
C GLY A 336 23.31 -7.43 5.32
N ASP A 337 23.94 -6.29 5.62
CA ASP A 337 25.16 -6.25 6.42
C ASP A 337 24.87 -6.46 7.92
N THR A 338 25.62 -7.36 8.55
CA THR A 338 25.44 -7.75 9.95
C THR A 338 26.35 -6.97 10.92
N ASN A 339 27.16 -6.03 10.44
CA ASN A 339 27.96 -5.17 11.29
C ASN A 339 27.13 -3.97 11.74
N ALA A 340 26.83 -3.91 13.05
CA ALA A 340 26.03 -2.84 13.65
C ALA A 340 26.62 -1.44 13.43
N SER A 341 27.95 -1.33 13.43
CA SER A 341 28.68 -0.10 13.09
C SER A 341 29.53 -0.32 11.85
N ARG A 342 29.37 0.52 10.84
CA ARG A 342 30.12 0.42 9.57
C ARG A 342 30.25 1.75 8.86
N SER A 343 31.25 1.83 7.99
CA SER A 343 31.42 2.93 7.04
C SER A 343 30.68 2.66 5.73
N ILE A 344 29.94 3.65 5.22
CA ILE A 344 29.34 3.64 3.89
C ILE A 344 29.91 4.76 3.02
N THR A 345 30.27 4.46 1.78
CA THR A 345 30.73 5.48 0.82
C THR A 345 29.55 5.98 0.00
N LEU A 346 29.29 7.28 0.05
CA LEU A 346 28.11 7.85 -0.59
C LEU A 346 28.37 8.18 -2.05
N SER A 347 27.77 7.38 -2.93
CA SER A 347 27.67 7.64 -4.37
C SER A 347 26.26 8.07 -4.81
N SER A 348 25.28 7.98 -3.92
CA SER A 348 23.90 8.47 -4.09
C SER A 348 23.22 8.67 -2.73
N ASN A 349 22.02 9.25 -2.74
CA ASN A 349 21.14 9.23 -1.56
C ASN A 349 20.94 7.77 -1.12
N THR A 350 21.10 7.52 0.18
CA THR A 350 21.16 6.19 0.76
C THR A 350 20.16 6.11 1.92
N ALA A 351 19.29 5.11 1.93
CA ALA A 351 18.36 4.86 3.03
C ALA A 351 18.59 3.44 3.57
N LEU A 352 18.91 3.32 4.85
CA LEU A 352 19.19 2.04 5.51
C LEU A 352 18.33 1.87 6.76
N THR A 353 17.82 0.67 6.98
CA THR A 353 17.05 0.32 8.19
C THR A 353 17.84 -0.71 9.01
N ALA A 354 18.06 -0.45 10.29
CA ALA A 354 18.60 -1.40 11.25
C ALA A 354 17.47 -2.29 11.78
N TYR A 355 17.61 -3.61 11.62
CA TYR A 355 16.70 -4.60 12.17
C TYR A 355 17.19 -5.07 13.53
N PHE A 356 16.31 -4.99 14.52
CA PHE A 356 16.55 -5.48 15.89
C PHE A 356 15.59 -6.64 16.20
N GLN A 357 16.07 -7.59 16.98
CA GLN A 357 15.31 -8.77 17.42
C GLN A 357 15.27 -8.80 18.94
N SER A 358 14.09 -9.06 19.54
CA SER A 358 13.97 -9.17 21.00
C SER A 358 14.60 -10.47 21.49
N ASP A 359 15.34 -10.42 22.61
CA ASP A 359 15.97 -11.59 23.23
C ASP A 359 14.94 -12.69 23.60
N SER A 360 13.68 -12.30 23.85
CA SER A 360 12.57 -13.23 24.15
C SER A 360 12.08 -14.06 22.96
N ASP A 361 12.56 -13.80 21.73
CA ASP A 361 12.15 -14.52 20.51
C ASP A 361 13.11 -15.70 20.16
N THR A 362 14.04 -16.02 21.06
CA THR A 362 14.93 -17.18 20.93
C THR A 362 14.40 -18.35 21.77
N GLY A 363 13.40 -19.08 21.26
CA GLY A 363 12.93 -20.29 21.96
C GLY A 363 11.92 -21.11 21.18
N GLY A 364 12.37 -22.13 20.46
CA GLY A 364 11.46 -23.13 19.90
C GLY A 364 12.02 -24.04 18.80
N GLN A 365 13.10 -24.76 19.05
CA GLN A 365 13.41 -25.96 18.28
C GLN A 365 13.57 -27.15 19.24
N GLU A 366 12.46 -27.78 19.59
CA GLU A 366 12.45 -29.19 19.99
C GLU A 366 12.65 -30.06 18.75
N PRO A 367 13.63 -30.98 18.72
CA PRO A 367 13.56 -32.14 17.85
C PRO A 367 13.05 -33.35 18.66
N GLY A 368 11.83 -33.76 18.31
CA GLY A 368 11.42 -35.15 18.11
C GLY A 368 11.75 -36.17 19.20
N GLY A 369 10.75 -36.50 20.01
CA GLY A 369 10.70 -37.77 20.74
C GLY A 369 10.73 -38.95 19.76
N GLY A 370 11.88 -39.59 19.65
CA GLY A 370 12.05 -40.93 19.07
C GLY A 370 12.31 -41.92 20.20
N GLY A 371 11.29 -42.72 20.55
CA GLY A 371 11.46 -43.89 21.40
C GLY A 371 12.21 -45.00 20.66
N GLY A 372 13.23 -45.56 21.29
CA GLY A 372 14.02 -46.70 20.82
C GLY A 372 14.93 -47.23 21.93
N LEU A 373 14.80 -48.53 22.20
CA LEU A 373 15.35 -49.36 23.28
C LEU A 373 16.89 -49.40 23.37
N GLU A 374 17.42 -49.58 24.58
CA GLU A 374 18.30 -50.69 25.05
C GLU A 374 19.24 -50.26 26.19
N GLY A 375 19.37 -51.11 27.22
CA GLY A 375 20.37 -51.02 28.28
C GLY A 375 19.85 -51.31 29.67
#